data_AF-A0A0D2IS12-F1
#
_entry.id   AF-A0A0D2IS12-F1
#
_cell.length_a   1.000
_cell.length_b   1.000
_cell.length_c   1.000
_cell.angle_alpha   90.00
_cell.angle_beta   90.00
_cell.angle_gamma   90.00
#
_symmetry.space_group_name_H-M   'P 1'
#
loop_
_entity.id
_entity.type
_entity.pdbx_description
1 polymer ?
#
loop_
_entity_poly.entity_id
_entity_poly.type
_entity_poly.pdbx_seq_one_letter_code
_entity_poly.pdbx_strand_id
1 'polypeptide(L)'
;MRRLSLLVQPLWRALVPARPRPIQQLYPLSTRSFSVSNPRLAAPPRPGKVQILTIEDKINDFVLDENIEAPQVRLKTPDGKLSDPTNLHQLLGSIDRSTSYVMQLANPEHQPFAIVQIVQRADLVKRIKDKEAKERQAKHAQSQKKPKQIELNWAISGNDLQLKMKQMQEFLRKGKKVEVLLANKRRQRRATPEEAESVLQTVKQTAQDVGAIEVAPMEGAILKQATVVVKIP
;
A
#
# COMPACT_ATOMS: atom_id res chain seq x y z
N MET A 1 -26.26 -87.35 -30.30
CA MET A 1 -26.05 -86.01 -29.71
C MET A 1 -25.75 -85.00 -30.82
N ARG A 2 -26.36 -83.81 -30.71
CA ARG A 2 -26.10 -82.52 -31.41
C ARG A 2 -26.45 -82.40 -32.90
N ARG A 3 -27.44 -81.54 -33.22
CA ARG A 3 -27.20 -80.15 -33.71
C ARG A 3 -28.52 -79.38 -33.93
N LEU A 4 -28.43 -78.09 -33.59
CA LEU A 4 -28.97 -76.88 -34.24
C LEU A 4 -30.45 -76.79 -34.61
N SER A 5 -31.10 -75.72 -34.13
CA SER A 5 -31.74 -74.72 -35.00
C SER A 5 -32.33 -73.56 -34.19
N LEU A 6 -31.90 -72.33 -34.52
CA LEU A 6 -32.56 -71.07 -34.19
C LEU A 6 -33.79 -70.90 -35.07
N LEU A 7 -34.85 -70.26 -34.58
CA LEU A 7 -35.49 -69.07 -35.18
C LEU A 7 -36.82 -68.74 -34.48
N VAL A 8 -36.86 -67.53 -33.93
CA VAL A 8 -37.87 -66.48 -34.09
C VAL A 8 -39.35 -66.87 -33.91
N GLN A 9 -40.00 -66.21 -32.94
CA GLN A 9 -41.43 -65.97 -33.00
C GLN A 9 -41.79 -64.49 -32.71
N PRO A 10 -42.81 -63.94 -33.40
CA PRO A 10 -43.09 -62.51 -33.45
C PRO A 10 -44.11 -62.04 -32.41
N LEU A 11 -44.08 -60.71 -32.23
CA LEU A 11 -44.95 -59.86 -31.41
C LEU A 11 -46.43 -60.02 -31.73
N TRP A 12 -47.24 -60.24 -30.69
CA TRP A 12 -48.67 -59.91 -30.70
C TRP A 12 -48.92 -58.78 -29.70
N ARG A 13 -49.42 -57.66 -30.24
CA ARG A 13 -49.90 -56.49 -29.51
C ARG A 13 -51.13 -56.87 -28.68
N ALA A 14 -51.07 -56.65 -27.37
CA ALA A 14 -52.27 -56.51 -26.55
C ALA A 14 -52.52 -55.00 -26.30
N LEU A 15 -53.65 -54.51 -26.81
CA LEU A 15 -54.19 -53.18 -26.49
C LEU A 15 -54.63 -53.18 -25.02
N VAL A 16 -54.07 -52.29 -24.20
CA VAL A 16 -54.56 -52.00 -22.85
C VAL A 16 -55.28 -50.64 -22.87
N PRO A 17 -56.50 -50.53 -22.32
CA PRO A 17 -57.33 -49.33 -22.45
C PRO A 17 -56.79 -48.12 -21.69
N ALA A 18 -57.03 -46.94 -22.28
CA ALA A 18 -56.63 -45.64 -21.79
C ALA A 18 -57.24 -45.30 -20.42
N ARG A 19 -56.39 -45.01 -19.43
CA ARG A 19 -56.81 -44.37 -18.17
C ARG A 19 -56.95 -42.86 -18.38
N PRO A 20 -58.00 -42.20 -17.86
CA PRO A 20 -58.14 -40.76 -17.95
C PRO A 20 -57.02 -40.07 -17.15
N ARG A 21 -56.33 -39.13 -17.80
CA ARG A 21 -55.28 -38.30 -17.18
C ARG A 21 -55.95 -37.34 -16.19
N PRO A 22 -55.40 -37.12 -14.99
CA PRO A 22 -55.84 -36.03 -14.14
C PRO A 22 -55.52 -34.69 -14.82
N ILE A 23 -56.50 -33.80 -14.78
CA ILE A 23 -56.42 -32.42 -15.28
C ILE A 23 -55.20 -31.75 -14.64
N GLN A 24 -54.20 -31.43 -15.45
CA GLN A 24 -53.08 -30.59 -15.01
C GLN A 24 -53.64 -29.20 -14.74
N GLN A 25 -53.64 -28.77 -13.49
CA GLN A 25 -53.81 -27.37 -13.14
C GLN A 25 -52.68 -26.59 -13.83
N LEU A 26 -53.05 -25.72 -14.77
CA LEU A 26 -52.13 -24.75 -15.37
C LEU A 26 -51.71 -23.78 -14.27
N TYR A 27 -50.51 -23.98 -13.73
CA TYR A 27 -49.85 -22.95 -12.93
C TYR A 27 -49.63 -21.74 -13.85
N PRO A 28 -49.99 -20.51 -13.43
CA PRO A 28 -49.62 -19.34 -14.20
C PRO A 28 -48.09 -19.30 -14.29
N LEU A 29 -47.58 -19.10 -15.51
CA LEU A 29 -46.19 -18.80 -15.76
C LEU A 29 -45.81 -17.60 -14.90
N SER A 30 -45.14 -17.85 -13.78
CA SER A 30 -44.45 -16.82 -13.03
C SER A 30 -43.43 -16.22 -13.98
N THR A 31 -43.74 -15.04 -14.49
CA THR A 31 -42.78 -14.18 -15.16
C THR A 31 -41.72 -13.88 -14.12
N ARG A 32 -40.66 -14.69 -14.11
CA ARG A 32 -39.38 -14.28 -13.53
C ARG A 32 -39.01 -13.00 -14.25
N SER A 33 -39.32 -11.88 -13.64
CA SER A 33 -38.63 -10.64 -13.91
C SER A 33 -37.17 -10.94 -13.60
N PHE A 34 -36.38 -11.13 -14.66
CA PHE A 34 -34.95 -10.95 -14.56
C PHE A 34 -34.77 -9.49 -14.18
N SER A 35 -34.73 -9.21 -12.88
CA SER A 35 -34.14 -7.97 -12.43
C SER A 35 -32.70 -8.09 -12.87
N VAL A 36 -32.37 -7.37 -13.95
CA VAL A 36 -31.01 -6.92 -14.17
C VAL A 36 -30.74 -5.92 -13.05
N SER A 37 -30.60 -6.44 -11.83
CA SER A 37 -29.65 -5.85 -10.91
C SER A 37 -28.32 -6.02 -11.64
N ASN A 38 -28.00 -5.04 -12.47
CA ASN A 38 -26.61 -4.78 -12.77
C ASN A 38 -26.01 -4.54 -11.40
N PRO A 39 -25.21 -5.47 -10.81
CA PRO A 39 -24.24 -4.96 -9.87
C PRO A 39 -23.44 -4.02 -10.76
N ARG A 40 -23.53 -2.71 -10.48
CA ARG A 40 -22.46 -1.83 -10.84
C ARG A 40 -21.22 -2.51 -10.26
N LEU A 41 -20.53 -3.30 -11.08
CA LEU A 41 -19.09 -3.37 -11.12
C LEU A 41 -18.67 -1.92 -11.33
N ALA A 42 -18.77 -1.13 -10.26
CA ALA A 42 -18.08 0.12 -10.16
C ALA A 42 -16.64 -0.32 -10.34
N ALA A 43 -16.11 -0.06 -11.54
CA ALA A 43 -14.69 -0.13 -11.74
C ALA A 43 -14.06 0.56 -10.52
N PRO A 44 -13.06 -0.05 -9.85
CA PRO A 44 -12.39 0.63 -8.76
C PRO A 44 -12.01 2.03 -9.25
N PRO A 45 -12.21 3.08 -8.43
CA PRO A 45 -11.90 4.43 -8.86
C PRO A 45 -10.50 4.39 -9.47
N ARG A 46 -10.40 4.81 -10.74
CA ARG A 46 -9.12 4.84 -11.45
C ARG A 46 -8.13 5.57 -10.53
N PRO A 47 -6.91 5.04 -10.33
CA PRO A 47 -5.93 5.72 -9.49
C PRO A 47 -5.89 7.19 -9.94
N GLY A 48 -6.15 8.09 -8.99
CA GLY A 48 -6.41 9.49 -9.26
C GLY A 48 -5.36 10.08 -10.20
N LYS A 49 -5.81 10.97 -11.09
CA LYS A 49 -4.94 11.67 -12.04
C LYS A 49 -3.75 12.24 -11.27
N VAL A 50 -2.53 11.78 -11.56
CA VAL A 50 -1.32 12.28 -10.91
C VAL A 50 -1.23 13.77 -11.24
N GLN A 51 -1.46 14.62 -10.23
CA GLN A 51 -1.33 16.06 -10.39
C GLN A 51 0.17 16.38 -10.31
N ILE A 52 0.73 16.85 -11.43
CA ILE A 52 2.11 17.33 -11.47
C ILE A 52 2.08 18.72 -10.82
N LEU A 53 2.47 18.80 -9.55
CA LEU A 53 2.63 20.08 -8.86
C LEU A 53 3.80 20.84 -9.48
N THR A 54 3.52 22.02 -10.03
CA THR A 54 4.55 22.90 -10.56
C THR A 54 5.34 23.55 -9.43
N ILE A 55 6.47 24.19 -9.77
CA ILE A 55 7.24 24.95 -8.79
C ILE A 55 6.43 26.15 -8.28
N GLU A 56 5.58 26.73 -9.13
CA GLU A 56 4.75 27.88 -8.80
C GLU A 56 3.65 27.51 -7.79
N ASP A 57 3.01 26.36 -7.97
CA ASP A 57 2.04 25.85 -6.99
C ASP A 57 2.65 25.74 -5.58
N LYS A 58 3.91 25.29 -5.51
CA LYS A 58 4.64 25.16 -4.23
C LYS A 58 5.11 26.49 -3.66
N ILE A 59 5.26 27.52 -4.49
CA ILE A 59 5.54 28.88 -4.02
C ILE A 59 4.26 29.46 -3.40
N ASN A 60 3.09 29.17 -4.00
CA ASN A 60 1.79 29.61 -3.48
C ASN A 60 1.40 28.94 -2.15
N ASP A 61 2.04 27.83 -1.77
CA ASP A 61 1.89 27.22 -0.43
C ASP A 61 2.39 28.14 0.71
N PHE A 62 3.23 29.15 0.39
CA PHE A 62 3.68 30.15 1.36
C PHE A 62 2.72 31.34 1.41
N VAL A 63 2.62 31.98 2.59
CA VAL A 63 1.90 33.25 2.74
C VAL A 63 2.80 34.38 2.22
N LEU A 64 2.51 34.84 1.00
CA LEU A 64 3.30 35.83 0.26
C LEU A 64 2.48 37.08 -0.08
N ASP A 65 3.14 38.22 -0.15
CA ASP A 65 2.64 39.50 -0.68
C ASP A 65 1.22 39.86 -0.21
N GLU A 66 0.24 39.88 -1.12
CA GLU A 66 -1.15 40.25 -0.82
C GLU A 66 -1.89 39.22 0.05
N ASN A 67 -1.36 38.00 0.20
CA ASN A 67 -1.93 36.99 1.10
C ASN A 67 -1.61 37.27 2.58
N ILE A 68 -0.78 38.28 2.86
CA ILE A 68 -0.46 38.71 4.23
C ILE A 68 -1.63 39.54 4.77
N GLU A 69 -2.34 38.99 5.76
CA GLU A 69 -3.54 39.62 6.35
C GLU A 69 -3.22 40.86 7.20
N ALA A 70 -1.98 40.97 7.71
CA ALA A 70 -1.60 42.04 8.63
C ALA A 70 -1.34 43.38 7.91
N PRO A 71 -1.95 44.49 8.36
CA PRO A 71 -1.76 45.80 7.73
C PRO A 71 -0.36 46.39 8.01
N GLN A 72 0.19 46.13 9.20
CA GLN A 72 1.54 46.51 9.59
C GLN A 72 2.46 45.30 9.59
N VAL A 73 3.72 45.52 9.19
CA VAL A 73 4.73 44.47 9.10
C VAL A 73 6.07 44.96 9.65
N ARG A 74 6.85 44.05 10.22
CA ARG A 74 8.25 44.27 10.60
C ARG A 74 9.16 43.42 9.73
N LEU A 75 10.12 44.05 9.09
CA LEU A 75 11.06 43.38 8.21
C LEU A 75 12.17 42.74 9.02
N LYS A 76 12.39 41.45 8.78
CA LYS A 76 13.56 40.74 9.27
C LYS A 76 14.73 40.97 8.31
N THR A 77 15.71 41.73 8.77
CA THR A 77 16.96 41.98 8.06
C THR A 77 17.78 40.69 8.00
N PRO A 78 18.66 40.48 7.00
CA PRO A 78 19.58 39.33 6.97
C PRO A 78 20.41 39.15 8.25
N ASP A 79 20.70 40.25 8.95
CA ASP A 79 21.42 40.26 10.24
C ASP A 79 20.58 39.73 11.42
N GLY A 80 19.32 39.37 11.19
CA GLY A 80 18.39 38.88 12.21
C GLY A 80 17.72 39.95 13.04
N LYS A 81 18.02 41.24 12.80
CA LYS A 81 17.35 42.38 13.43
C LYS A 81 15.99 42.65 12.79
N LEU A 82 15.02 43.06 13.62
CA LEU A 82 13.69 43.48 13.19
C LEU A 82 13.70 45.00 12.95
N SER A 83 13.16 45.43 11.81
CA SER A 83 12.94 46.84 11.52
C SER A 83 11.79 47.42 12.32
N ASP A 84 11.63 48.74 12.22
CA ASP A 84 10.44 49.43 12.70
C ASP A 84 9.18 48.97 11.94
N PRO A 85 7.99 49.05 12.59
CA PRO A 85 6.71 48.76 11.95
C PRO A 85 6.51 49.62 10.70
N THR A 86 6.29 48.98 9.56
CA THR A 86 6.03 49.63 8.28
C THR A 86 4.69 49.13 7.73
N ASN A 87 3.99 49.94 6.93
CA ASN A 87 2.76 49.50 6.26
C ASN A 87 3.08 48.50 5.14
N LEU A 88 2.31 47.41 5.05
CA LEU A 88 2.50 46.36 4.03
C LEU A 88 2.47 46.93 2.61
N HIS A 89 1.49 47.78 2.31
CA HIS A 89 1.34 48.39 0.97
C HIS A 89 2.56 49.24 0.58
N GLN A 90 3.13 49.99 1.54
CA GLN A 90 4.32 50.79 1.28
C GLN A 90 5.55 49.90 1.02
N LEU A 91 5.68 48.80 1.74
CA LEU A 91 6.73 47.82 1.54
C LEU A 91 6.61 47.12 0.17
N LEU A 92 5.40 46.69 -0.21
CA LEU A 92 5.15 46.07 -1.52
C LEU A 92 5.33 47.02 -2.70
N GLY A 93 5.26 48.34 -2.46
CA GLY A 93 5.53 49.37 -3.46
C GLY A 93 7.01 49.69 -3.63
N SER A 94 7.86 49.38 -2.63
CA SER A 94 9.31 49.64 -2.71
C SER A 94 10.11 48.47 -3.29
N ILE A 95 9.49 47.30 -3.47
CA ILE A 95 10.13 46.07 -3.91
C ILE A 95 9.81 45.79 -5.38
N ASP A 96 10.77 45.22 -6.10
CA ASP A 96 10.55 44.67 -7.44
C ASP A 96 9.85 43.30 -7.37
N ARG A 97 8.56 43.29 -7.71
CA ARG A 97 7.68 42.12 -7.69
C ARG A 97 8.04 41.06 -8.72
N SER A 98 8.91 41.37 -9.69
CA SER A 98 9.34 40.40 -10.69
C SER A 98 10.41 39.44 -10.17
N THR A 99 11.23 39.90 -9.22
CA THR A 99 12.40 39.18 -8.71
C THR A 99 12.24 38.73 -7.26
N SER A 100 11.43 39.46 -6.47
CA SER A 100 11.37 39.33 -5.02
C SER A 100 9.94 39.23 -4.50
N TYR A 101 9.78 38.47 -3.42
CA TYR A 101 8.52 38.27 -2.69
C TYR A 101 8.68 38.71 -1.24
N VAL A 102 7.61 39.23 -0.65
CA VAL A 102 7.50 39.44 0.79
C VAL A 102 6.88 38.19 1.39
N MET A 103 7.67 37.45 2.17
CA MET A 103 7.24 36.20 2.80
C MET A 103 6.96 36.42 4.29
N GLN A 104 5.78 36.00 4.75
CA GLN A 104 5.44 36.02 6.16
C GLN A 104 6.17 34.88 6.90
N LEU A 105 6.90 35.23 7.96
CA LEU A 105 7.59 34.26 8.82
C LEU A 105 6.76 33.89 10.04
N ALA A 106 6.09 34.87 10.64
CA ALA A 106 5.26 34.68 11.83
C ALA A 106 4.17 35.75 11.88
N ASN A 107 2.99 35.33 12.33
CA ASN A 107 1.90 36.23 12.69
C ASN A 107 1.61 36.05 14.20
N PRO A 108 2.08 36.96 15.07
CA PRO A 108 1.83 36.87 16.50
C PRO A 108 0.36 37.20 16.79
N GLU A 109 -0.40 36.29 17.42
CA GLU A 109 -1.86 36.43 17.66
C GLU A 109 -2.28 37.67 18.46
N HIS A 110 -1.35 38.31 19.19
CA HIS A 110 -1.62 39.47 20.05
C HIS A 110 -0.90 40.75 19.62
N GLN A 111 -0.34 40.78 18.40
CA GLN A 111 0.36 41.96 17.89
C GLN A 111 -0.31 42.44 16.61
N PRO A 112 -0.41 43.77 16.40
CA PRO A 112 -1.00 44.32 15.19
C PRO A 112 -0.07 44.21 13.97
N PHE A 113 1.07 43.53 14.09
CA PHE A 113 2.07 43.42 13.04
C PHE A 113 2.52 41.99 12.78
N ALA A 114 2.73 41.65 11.51
CA ALA A 114 3.37 40.39 11.11
C ALA A 114 4.89 40.56 10.93
N ILE A 115 5.64 39.50 11.17
CA ILE A 115 7.09 39.47 10.87
C ILE A 115 7.26 38.95 9.46
N VAL A 116 7.86 39.77 8.59
CA VAL A 116 8.05 39.46 7.17
C VAL A 116 9.52 39.47 6.79
N GLN A 117 9.86 38.78 5.71
CA GLN A 117 11.18 38.77 5.12
C GLN A 117 11.07 38.93 3.61
N ILE A 118 11.92 39.78 3.02
CA ILE A 118 12.06 39.85 1.57
C ILE A 118 12.93 38.68 1.13
N VAL A 119 12.41 37.87 0.21
CA VAL A 119 13.12 36.71 -0.33
C VAL A 119 13.05 36.75 -1.84
N GLN A 120 14.17 36.46 -2.50
CA GLN A 120 14.19 36.37 -3.95
C GLN A 120 13.51 35.08 -4.43
N ARG A 121 12.90 35.11 -5.62
CA ARG A 121 12.30 33.91 -6.24
C ARG A 121 13.30 32.76 -6.35
N ALA A 122 14.54 33.05 -6.74
CA ALA A 122 15.60 32.06 -6.88
C ALA A 122 15.88 31.31 -5.56
N ASP A 123 15.91 32.05 -4.45
CA ASP A 123 16.15 31.49 -3.12
C ASP A 123 14.97 30.63 -2.64
N LEU A 124 13.73 31.05 -2.91
CA LEU A 124 12.54 30.24 -2.61
C LEU A 124 12.57 28.91 -3.37
N VAL A 125 12.86 28.95 -4.68
CA VAL A 125 12.97 27.75 -5.51
C VAL A 125 14.07 26.83 -4.99
N LYS A 126 15.22 27.37 -4.60
CA LYS A 126 16.32 26.60 -4.00
C LYS A 126 15.87 25.95 -2.68
N ARG A 127 15.22 26.71 -1.79
CA ARG A 127 14.70 26.20 -0.51
C ARG A 127 13.70 25.06 -0.71
N ILE A 128 12.79 25.18 -1.66
CA ILE A 128 11.82 24.12 -1.99
C ILE A 128 12.54 22.86 -2.47
N LYS A 129 13.48 23.00 -3.42
CA LYS A 129 14.28 21.87 -3.93
C LYS A 129 15.09 21.17 -2.84
N ASP A 130 15.75 21.95 -1.98
CA ASP A 130 16.56 21.42 -0.88
C ASP A 130 15.68 20.69 0.15
N LYS A 131 14.52 21.25 0.48
CA LYS A 131 13.52 20.61 1.36
C LYS A 131 13.05 19.28 0.76
N GLU A 132 12.69 19.26 -0.51
CA GLU A 132 12.27 18.04 -1.20
C GLU A 132 13.38 16.99 -1.26
N ALA A 133 14.61 17.40 -1.56
CA ALA A 133 15.76 16.49 -1.59
C ALA A 133 15.96 15.83 -0.21
N LYS A 134 15.92 16.64 0.86
CA LYS A 134 16.00 16.15 2.25
C LYS A 134 14.86 15.20 2.59
N GLU A 135 13.62 15.55 2.24
CA GLU A 135 12.46 14.69 2.49
C GLU A 135 12.55 13.36 1.72
N ARG A 136 13.01 13.39 0.46
CA ARG A 136 13.22 12.18 -0.35
C ARG A 136 14.30 11.30 0.27
N GLN A 137 15.42 11.89 0.70
CA GLN A 137 16.49 11.17 1.38
C GLN A 137 16.01 10.56 2.71
N ALA A 138 15.26 11.33 3.51
CA ALA A 138 14.69 10.86 4.77
C ALA A 138 13.71 9.70 4.55
N LYS A 139 12.80 9.81 3.57
CA LYS A 139 11.86 8.75 3.17
C LYS A 139 12.60 7.50 2.68
N HIS A 140 13.66 7.67 1.88
CA HIS A 140 14.47 6.57 1.40
C HIS A 140 15.21 5.87 2.56
N ALA A 141 15.83 6.62 3.46
CA ALA A 141 16.49 6.09 4.64
C ALA A 141 15.50 5.36 5.57
N GLN A 142 14.30 5.89 5.77
CA GLN A 142 13.25 5.24 6.54
C GLN A 142 12.78 3.93 5.88
N SER A 143 12.63 3.92 4.55
CA SER A 143 12.28 2.72 3.77
C SER A 143 13.35 1.63 3.88
N GLN A 144 14.63 2.00 3.92
CA GLN A 144 15.73 1.06 4.15
C GLN A 144 15.76 0.51 5.58
N LYS A 145 15.45 1.34 6.58
CA LYS A 145 15.37 0.93 7.99
C LYS A 145 14.21 -0.03 8.26
N LYS A 146 13.11 0.06 7.51
CA LYS A 146 11.93 -0.79 7.70
C LYS A 146 12.29 -2.26 7.38
N PRO A 147 12.07 -3.21 8.32
CA PRO A 147 12.35 -4.61 8.07
C PRO A 147 11.47 -5.15 6.94
N LYS A 148 12.04 -6.06 6.14
CA LYS A 148 11.31 -6.81 5.12
C LYS A 148 10.72 -8.05 5.77
N GLN A 149 9.39 -8.12 5.76
CA GLN A 149 8.68 -9.28 6.29
C GLN A 149 8.52 -10.34 5.20
N ILE A 150 8.86 -11.59 5.52
CA ILE A 150 8.63 -12.76 4.69
C ILE A 150 7.67 -13.67 5.44
N GLU A 151 6.46 -13.82 4.91
CA GLU A 151 5.48 -14.76 5.46
C GLU A 151 5.67 -16.15 4.88
N LEU A 152 5.68 -17.13 5.77
CA LEU A 152 5.82 -18.56 5.51
C LEU A 152 4.71 -19.33 6.21
N ASN A 153 4.20 -20.36 5.54
CA ASN A 153 3.30 -21.33 6.16
C ASN A 153 4.13 -22.45 6.80
N TRP A 154 3.68 -22.98 7.94
CA TRP A 154 4.31 -24.15 8.56
C TRP A 154 4.28 -25.37 7.63
N ALA A 155 3.18 -25.54 6.90
CA ALA A 155 2.99 -26.65 5.96
C ALA A 155 3.39 -26.28 4.51
N ILE A 156 4.48 -25.51 4.34
CA ILE A 156 4.98 -25.06 3.03
C ILE A 156 5.56 -26.23 2.21
N SER A 157 5.44 -26.14 0.89
CA SER A 157 6.09 -27.10 -0.03
C SER A 157 7.58 -26.82 -0.17
N GLY A 158 8.40 -27.85 -0.43
CA GLY A 158 9.85 -27.69 -0.57
C GLY A 158 10.27 -26.68 -1.66
N ASN A 159 9.58 -26.65 -2.80
CA ASN A 159 9.89 -25.71 -3.89
C ASN A 159 9.58 -24.24 -3.49
N ASP A 160 8.44 -24.01 -2.84
CA ASP A 160 8.07 -22.66 -2.37
C ASP A 160 9.01 -22.18 -1.25
N LEU A 161 9.42 -23.10 -0.36
CA LEU A 161 10.44 -22.81 0.67
C LEU A 161 11.75 -22.35 0.02
N GLN A 162 12.24 -23.05 -1.00
CA GLN A 162 13.47 -22.67 -1.71
C GLN A 162 13.39 -21.27 -2.33
N LEU A 163 12.25 -20.91 -2.96
CA LEU A 163 12.06 -19.59 -3.54
C LEU A 163 12.10 -18.49 -2.46
N LYS A 164 11.45 -18.74 -1.32
CA LYS A 164 11.44 -17.83 -0.18
C LYS A 164 12.81 -17.69 0.48
N MET A 165 13.58 -18.79 0.54
CA MET A 165 14.95 -18.77 1.04
C MET A 165 15.86 -17.94 0.13
N LYS A 166 15.77 -18.10 -1.19
CA LYS A 166 16.49 -17.21 -2.14
C LYS A 166 16.10 -15.75 -1.96
N GLN A 167 14.81 -15.46 -1.82
CA GLN A 167 14.33 -14.11 -1.54
C GLN A 167 14.89 -13.53 -0.23
N MET A 168 14.95 -14.35 0.83
CA MET A 168 15.57 -13.96 2.10
C MET A 168 17.06 -13.64 1.92
N GLN A 169 17.81 -14.50 1.24
CA GLN A 169 19.23 -14.28 0.94
C GLN A 169 19.45 -12.98 0.17
N GLU A 170 18.62 -12.68 -0.84
CA GLU A 170 18.71 -11.44 -1.61
C GLU A 170 18.46 -10.19 -0.74
N PHE A 171 17.51 -10.25 0.20
CA PHE A 171 17.25 -9.12 1.10
C PHE A 171 18.40 -8.92 2.10
N LEU A 172 18.92 -9.99 2.66
CA LEU A 172 20.06 -9.96 3.58
C LEU A 172 21.31 -9.42 2.88
N ARG A 173 21.63 -9.90 1.67
CA ARG A 173 22.76 -9.39 0.85
C ARG A 173 22.63 -7.90 0.50
N LYS A 174 21.41 -7.37 0.42
CA LYS A 174 21.13 -5.93 0.24
C LYS A 174 21.25 -5.13 1.56
N GLY A 175 21.70 -5.75 2.64
CA GLY A 175 21.84 -5.13 3.96
C GLY A 175 20.52 -4.86 4.68
N LYS A 176 19.41 -5.49 4.24
CA LYS A 176 18.09 -5.28 4.85
C LYS A 176 17.90 -6.21 6.03
N LYS A 177 17.23 -5.70 7.07
CA LYS A 177 16.71 -6.52 8.17
C LYS A 177 15.53 -7.34 7.65
N VAL A 178 15.51 -8.64 7.92
CA VAL A 178 14.44 -9.54 7.49
C VAL A 178 13.72 -10.13 8.70
N GLU A 179 12.39 -10.11 8.64
CA GLU A 179 11.50 -10.67 9.64
C GLU A 179 10.74 -11.83 8.99
N VAL A 180 11.01 -13.05 9.43
CA VAL A 180 10.35 -14.25 8.93
C VAL A 180 9.18 -14.58 9.84
N LEU A 181 7.97 -14.42 9.33
CA LEU A 181 6.74 -14.76 10.05
C LEU A 181 6.27 -16.15 9.61
N LEU A 182 6.27 -17.10 10.54
CA LEU A 182 5.77 -18.45 10.37
C LEU A 182 4.38 -18.55 10.98
N ALA A 183 3.35 -18.80 10.16
CA ALA A 183 1.98 -18.88 10.62
C ALA A 183 1.19 -19.95 9.86
N ASN A 184 0.18 -20.55 10.51
CA ASN A 184 -0.72 -21.47 9.82
C ASN A 184 -1.71 -20.72 8.92
N LYS A 185 -1.88 -21.19 7.68
CA LYS A 185 -2.94 -20.67 6.81
C LYS A 185 -4.32 -21.21 7.22
N ARG A 186 -5.32 -20.32 7.27
CA ARG A 186 -6.72 -20.69 7.56
C ARG A 186 -7.23 -21.70 6.52
N ARG A 187 -7.79 -22.83 6.98
CA ARG A 187 -8.37 -23.94 6.17
C ARG A 187 -7.37 -24.76 5.32
N GLN A 188 -6.08 -24.67 5.57
CA GLN A 188 -5.09 -25.58 4.95
C GLN A 188 -4.62 -26.67 5.92
N ARG A 189 -3.88 -27.66 5.41
CA ARG A 189 -3.26 -28.70 6.23
C ARG A 189 -2.42 -28.05 7.34
N ARG A 190 -2.53 -28.59 8.54
CA ARG A 190 -1.63 -28.24 9.64
C ARG A 190 -0.36 -29.06 9.48
N ALA A 191 0.79 -28.43 9.73
CA ALA A 191 2.06 -29.14 9.75
C ALA A 191 2.13 -30.07 10.97
N THR A 192 2.88 -31.15 10.85
CA THR A 192 3.33 -31.92 12.01
C THR A 192 4.44 -31.16 12.75
N PRO A 193 4.71 -31.45 14.04
CA PRO A 193 5.82 -30.82 14.77
C PRO A 193 7.16 -31.02 14.05
N GLU A 194 7.42 -32.22 13.52
CA GLU A 194 8.64 -32.55 12.77
C GLU A 194 8.80 -31.69 11.51
N GLU A 195 7.73 -31.49 10.74
CA GLU A 195 7.75 -30.62 9.57
C GLU A 195 8.04 -29.15 9.95
N ALA A 196 7.43 -28.67 11.03
CA ALA A 196 7.61 -27.31 11.50
C ALA A 196 9.05 -27.04 11.99
N GLU A 197 9.65 -28.02 12.68
CA GLU A 197 11.05 -27.97 13.11
C GLU A 197 12.02 -27.98 11.92
N SER A 198 11.75 -28.83 10.92
CA SER A 198 12.55 -28.87 9.69
C SER A 198 12.54 -27.53 8.94
N VAL A 199 11.38 -26.86 8.86
CA VAL A 199 11.26 -25.53 8.25
C VAL A 199 12.06 -24.50 9.03
N LEU A 200 11.95 -24.47 10.36
CA LEU A 200 12.73 -23.56 11.21
C LEU A 200 14.24 -23.78 11.04
N GLN A 201 14.68 -25.02 11.04
CA GLN A 201 16.08 -25.37 10.85
C GLN A 201 16.60 -24.90 9.49
N THR A 202 15.80 -25.08 8.43
CA THR A 202 16.16 -24.60 7.09
C THR A 202 16.30 -23.07 7.04
N VAL A 203 15.40 -22.34 7.70
CA VAL A 203 15.47 -20.87 7.80
C VAL A 203 16.74 -20.43 8.53
N LYS A 204 17.04 -21.06 9.67
CA LYS A 204 18.25 -20.75 10.46
C LYS A 204 19.53 -21.07 9.69
N GLN A 205 19.60 -22.23 9.02
CA GLN A 205 20.74 -22.61 8.19
C GLN A 205 20.96 -21.59 7.07
N THR A 206 19.89 -21.23 6.35
CA THR A 206 19.98 -20.26 5.25
C THR A 206 20.45 -18.89 5.74
N ALA A 207 20.04 -18.48 6.95
CA ALA A 207 20.53 -17.24 7.57
C ALA A 207 22.02 -17.32 7.91
N GLN A 208 22.48 -18.44 8.49
CA GLN A 208 23.88 -18.70 8.80
C GLN A 208 24.76 -18.75 7.55
N ASP A 209 24.27 -19.33 6.44
CA ASP A 209 25.00 -19.42 5.17
C ASP A 209 25.35 -18.03 4.58
N VAL A 210 24.55 -17.00 4.91
CA VAL A 210 24.79 -15.61 4.49
C VAL A 210 25.47 -14.78 5.59
N GLY A 211 25.83 -15.41 6.72
CA GLY A 211 26.43 -14.74 7.88
C GLY A 211 25.47 -13.82 8.63
N ALA A 212 24.16 -14.04 8.52
CA ALA A 212 23.17 -13.29 9.28
C ALA A 212 23.02 -13.85 10.70
N ILE A 213 22.85 -12.95 11.66
CA ILE A 213 22.68 -13.25 13.09
C ILE A 213 21.22 -12.98 13.47
N GLU A 214 20.68 -13.80 14.37
CA GLU A 214 19.39 -13.55 15.00
C GLU A 214 19.49 -12.30 15.88
N VAL A 215 18.69 -11.28 15.54
CA VAL A 215 18.71 -9.97 16.24
C VAL A 215 17.92 -10.04 17.56
N ALA A 216 16.92 -10.91 17.60
CA ALA A 216 16.05 -11.13 18.75
C ALA A 216 15.79 -12.64 18.89
N PRO A 217 15.55 -13.14 20.12
CA PRO A 217 15.10 -14.51 20.29
C PRO A 217 13.79 -14.72 19.52
N MET A 218 13.57 -15.95 19.05
CA MET A 218 12.33 -16.31 18.37
C MET A 218 11.12 -15.97 19.25
N GLU A 219 10.23 -15.14 18.74
CA GLU A 219 8.98 -14.81 19.42
C GLU A 219 7.89 -15.79 18.98
N GLY A 220 7.11 -16.29 19.94
CA GLY A 220 5.96 -17.16 19.68
C GLY A 220 6.22 -18.64 19.90
N ALA A 221 5.41 -19.49 19.27
CA ALA A 221 5.41 -20.93 19.50
C ALA A 221 5.29 -21.71 18.19
N ILE A 222 6.02 -22.83 18.12
CA ILE A 222 5.96 -23.79 17.02
C ILE A 222 4.50 -24.28 16.87
N LEU A 223 4.05 -24.48 15.62
CA LEU A 223 2.67 -24.83 15.24
C LEU A 223 1.61 -23.74 15.48
N LYS A 224 1.95 -22.61 16.10
CA LYS A 224 1.06 -21.44 16.20
C LYS A 224 1.57 -20.35 15.26
N GLN A 225 2.16 -19.31 15.83
CA GLN A 225 2.79 -18.21 15.13
C GLN A 225 4.18 -18.07 15.74
N ALA A 226 5.20 -18.00 14.89
CA ALA A 226 6.57 -17.72 15.30
C ALA A 226 7.16 -16.63 14.41
N THR A 227 7.94 -15.75 15.00
CA THR A 227 8.65 -14.68 14.30
C THR A 227 10.14 -14.82 14.56
N VAL A 228 10.92 -14.85 13.49
CA VAL A 228 12.39 -14.90 13.55
C VAL A 228 12.94 -13.66 12.84
N VAL A 229 13.77 -12.89 13.53
CA VAL A 229 14.33 -11.65 13.00
C VAL A 229 15.82 -11.81 12.78
N VAL A 230 16.26 -11.68 11.53
CA VAL A 230 17.66 -11.87 11.12
C VAL A 230 18.23 -10.63 10.42
N LYS A 231 19.51 -10.37 10.64
CA LYS A 231 20.26 -9.29 10.00
C LYS A 231 21.72 -9.69 9.85
N ILE A 232 22.35 -9.30 8.75
CA ILE A 232 23.82 -9.35 8.64
C ILE A 232 24.38 -8.22 9.53
N PRO A 233 25.37 -8.50 10.39
CA PRO A 233 25.98 -7.51 11.28
C PRO A 233 26.40 -6.25 10.52
#